data_AF-M0LBS3-F1
#
_entry.id   AF-M0LBS3-F1
#
_cell.length_a   1.000
_cell.length_b   1.000
_cell.length_c   1.000
_cell.angle_alpha   90.00
_cell.angle_beta   90.00
_cell.angle_gamma   90.00
#
_symmetry.space_group_name_H-M   'P 1'
#
loop_
_entity.id
_entity.type
_entity.pdbx_description
1 polymer ?
#
loop_
_entity_poly.entity_id
_entity_poly.type
_entity_poly.pdbx_seq_one_letter_code
_entity_poly.pdbx_strand_id
1 'polypeptide(L)' 'MSAKASRLPDRERTTTLLVDVAVIVAWIVAATVAFWLFEWPVTSYYIVVFGGVIGYSLVADPGDWTGR' A
#
# COMPACT_ATOMS: atom_id res chain seq x y z
N MET A 1 -32.03 8.15 -24.69
CA MET A 1 -31.30 8.91 -23.65
C MET A 1 -30.53 7.91 -22.77
N SER A 2 -29.21 8.11 -22.70
CA SER A 2 -28.21 7.64 -21.72
C SER A 2 -28.31 6.23 -21.09
N ALA A 3 -27.68 5.24 -21.73
CA ALA A 3 -27.28 3.95 -21.13
C ALA A 3 -25.77 3.69 -21.29
N LYS A 4 -24.95 4.75 -21.40
CA LYS A 4 -23.53 4.67 -21.79
C LYS A 4 -22.53 4.99 -20.66
N ALA A 5 -23.01 5.17 -19.42
CA ALA A 5 -22.18 5.63 -18.29
C ALA A 5 -21.71 4.53 -17.31
N SER A 6 -22.05 3.25 -17.49
CA SER A 6 -21.80 2.20 -16.49
C SER A 6 -20.70 1.18 -16.82
N ARG A 7 -19.96 1.31 -17.93
CA ARG A 7 -19.02 0.27 -18.41
C ARG A 7 -17.52 0.59 -18.30
N LEU A 8 -17.11 1.62 -17.56
CA LEU A 8 -15.70 1.89 -17.26
C LEU A 8 -15.54 2.32 -15.79
N PRO A 9 -15.35 1.36 -14.86
CA PRO A 9 -14.54 1.64 -13.66
C PRO A 9 -13.71 0.47 -13.08
N ASP A 10 -13.99 -0.81 -13.38
CA ASP A 10 -13.40 -1.94 -12.64
C ASP A 10 -11.92 -2.19 -12.94
N ARG A 11 -11.49 -1.95 -14.18
CA ARG A 11 -10.11 -2.22 -14.60
C ARG A 11 -9.14 -1.23 -13.99
N GLU A 12 -9.52 0.05 -13.93
CA GLU A 12 -8.73 1.11 -13.30
C GLU A 12 -8.61 0.85 -11.79
N ARG A 13 -9.71 0.49 -11.13
CA ARG A 13 -9.70 0.11 -9.71
C ARG A 13 -8.84 -1.12 -9.42
N THR A 14 -8.92 -2.14 -10.29
CA THR A 14 -8.08 -3.35 -10.18
C THR A 14 -6.61 -3.02 -10.36
N THR A 15 -6.26 -2.16 -11.33
CA THR A 15 -4.88 -1.73 -11.54
C THR A 15 -4.35 -0.95 -10.34
N THR A 16 -5.13 -0.04 -9.75
CA THR A 16 -4.72 0.69 -8.54
C THR A 16 -4.47 -0.26 -7.37
N LEU A 17 -5.39 -1.21 -7.11
CA LEU A 17 -5.20 -2.21 -6.06
C LEU A 17 -3.96 -3.08 -6.28
N LEU A 18 -3.70 -3.49 -7.52
CA LEU A 18 -2.49 -4.25 -7.85
C LEU A 18 -1.23 -3.45 -7.62
N VAL A 19 -1.25 -2.14 -7.93
CA VAL A 19 -0.13 -1.23 -7.64
C VAL A 19 0.06 -1.10 -6.13
N ASP A 20 -1.01 -0.91 -5.35
CA ASP A 20 -0.93 -0.81 -3.89
C ASP A 20 -0.31 -2.08 -3.28
N VAL A 21 -0.79 -3.25 -3.70
CA VAL A 21 -0.22 -4.53 -3.26
C VAL A 21 1.25 -4.64 -3.68
N ALA A 22 1.59 -4.28 -4.91
CA ALA A 22 2.97 -4.35 -5.40
C ALA A 22 3.91 -3.42 -4.60
N VAL A 23 3.46 -2.21 -4.25
CA VAL A 23 4.24 -1.27 -3.44
C VAL A 23 4.45 -1.81 -2.03
N ILE A 24 3.40 -2.33 -1.39
CA ILE A 24 3.49 -2.94 -0.05
C ILE A 24 4.44 -4.14 -0.06
N VAL A 25 4.34 -5.01 -1.06
CA VAL A 25 5.23 -6.17 -1.21
C VAL A 25 6.67 -5.72 -1.43
N ALA A 26 6.90 -4.75 -2.31
CA ALA A 26 8.23 -4.20 -2.56
C ALA A 26 8.85 -3.61 -1.28
N TRP A 27 8.05 -2.92 -0.46
CA TRP A 27 8.47 -2.39 0.83
C TRP A 27 8.88 -3.50 1.82
N ILE A 28 8.06 -4.54 1.96
CA ILE A 28 8.35 -5.68 2.83
C ILE A 28 9.65 -6.36 2.41
N VAL A 29 9.84 -6.59 1.11
CA VAL A 29 11.07 -7.19 0.57
C VAL A 29 12.28 -6.30 0.86
N ALA A 30 12.18 -4.99 0.62
CA ALA A 30 13.27 -4.05 0.89
C ALA A 30 13.64 -4.02 2.38
N ALA A 31 12.64 -3.95 3.27
CA ALA A 31 12.84 -4.01 4.71
C ALA A 31 13.48 -5.34 5.13
N THR A 32 13.01 -6.47 4.58
CA THR A 32 13.57 -7.78 4.87
C THR A 32 15.05 -7.86 4.48
N VAL A 33 15.40 -7.41 3.27
CA VAL A 33 16.79 -7.39 2.80
C VAL A 33 17.66 -6.48 3.67
N ALA A 34 17.19 -5.29 4.01
CA ALA A 34 17.93 -4.38 4.89
C ALA A 34 18.20 -5.01 6.26
N PHE A 35 17.16 -5.55 6.92
CA PHE A 35 17.30 -6.16 8.23
C PHE A 35 18.15 -7.42 8.22
N TRP A 36 18.12 -8.18 7.13
CA TRP A 36 19.01 -9.33 6.93
C TRP A 36 20.48 -8.90 6.83
N LEU A 37 20.77 -7.79 6.13
CA LEU A 37 22.15 -7.28 5.99
C LEU A 37 22.71 -6.67 7.29
N PHE A 38 21.85 -6.07 8.11
CA PHE A 38 22.27 -5.37 9.33
C PHE A 38 22.07 -6.17 10.62
N GLU A 39 21.53 -7.39 10.54
CA GLU A 39 21.27 -8.29 11.69
C GLU A 39 20.49 -7.61 12.83
N TRP A 40 19.56 -6.73 12.47
CA TRP A 40 18.83 -5.93 13.45
C TRP A 40 17.76 -6.75 14.21
N PRO A 41 17.37 -6.29 15.41
CA PRO A 41 16.34 -6.96 16.20
C PRO A 41 15.02 -7.10 15.43
N VAL A 42 14.42 -8.29 15.51
CA VAL A 42 13.13 -8.61 14.88
C VAL A 42 12.02 -7.64 15.28
N THR A 43 12.04 -7.12 16.51
CA THR A 43 11.07 -6.10 16.95
C THR A 43 11.15 -4.83 16.09
N SER A 44 12.36 -4.40 15.73
CA SER A 44 12.55 -3.22 14.87
C SER A 44 12.07 -3.47 13.44
N TYR A 45 12.19 -4.72 12.95
CA TYR A 45 11.65 -5.11 11.65
C TYR A 45 10.14 -4.91 11.59
N TYR A 46 9.41 -5.39 12.61
CA TYR A 46 7.96 -5.22 12.66
C TYR A 46 7.54 -3.74 12.74
N ILE A 47 8.26 -2.93 13.52
CA ILE A 47 7.99 -1.48 13.60
C ILE A 47 8.16 -0.83 12.21
N VAL A 48 9.23 -1.15 11.49
CA VAL A 48 9.51 -0.56 10.16
C VAL A 48 8.50 -1.03 9.11
N VAL A 49 8.18 -2.32 9.07
CA VAL A 49 7.19 -2.85 8.13
C VAL A 49 5.82 -2.24 8.40
N PHE A 50 5.36 -2.27 9.65
CA PHE A 50 4.05 -1.76 10.03
C PHE A 50 3.95 -0.24 9.85
N GLY A 51 4.99 0.49 10.26
CA GLY A 51 5.09 1.93 10.06
C GLY A 51 5.08 2.34 8.59
N GLY A 52 5.77 1.58 7.72
CA GLY A 52 5.77 1.85 6.28
C GLY A 52 4.42 1.60 5.62
N VAL A 53 3.70 0.55 6.01
CA VAL A 53 2.34 0.29 5.51
C VAL A 53 1.37 1.39 5.97
N ILE A 54 1.40 1.78 7.24
CA ILE A 54 0.57 2.90 7.75
C ILE A 54 0.91 4.20 7.02
N GLY A 55 2.21 4.50 6.86
CA GLY A 55 2.66 5.69 6.14
C GLY A 55 2.19 5.69 4.69
N TYR A 56 2.26 4.55 4.01
CA TYR A 56 1.73 4.40 2.66
C TYR A 56 0.23 4.64 2.61
N SER A 57 -0.55 4.01 3.49
CA SER A 57 -2.00 4.21 3.56
C SER A 57 -2.38 5.67 3.83
N LEU A 58 -1.64 6.36 4.70
CA LEU A 58 -1.85 7.78 4.99
C LEU A 58 -1.65 8.68 3.77
N VAL A 59 -0.67 8.34 2.93
CA VAL A 59 -0.32 9.12 1.73
C VAL A 59 -1.21 8.75 0.54
N ALA A 60 -1.56 7.47 0.39
CA ALA A 60 -2.33 6.95 -0.73
C ALA A 60 -3.82 7.28 -0.61
N ASP A 61 -4.37 7.31 0.61
CA ASP A 61 -5.77 7.65 0.83
C ASP A 61 -5.96 8.64 2.01
N PRO A 62 -5.57 9.91 1.82
CA PRO A 62 -5.63 10.91 2.89
C PRO A 62 -7.07 11.31 3.29
N GLY A 63 -8.13 10.78 2.65
CA GLY A 63 -9.52 11.20 2.83
C GLY A 63 -10.37 10.37 3.80
N ASP A 64 -10.04 9.10 4.04
CA ASP A 64 -10.93 8.15 4.74
C ASP A 64 -11.12 8.43 6.25
N TRP A 65 -10.16 9.08 6.91
CA TRP A 65 -10.28 9.48 8.34
C TRP A 65 -11.21 10.68 8.57
N THR A 66 -11.50 11.47 7.53
CA THR A 66 -12.41 12.61 7.59
C THR A 66 -13.75 12.23 6.98
N GLY A 67 -14.61 11.55 7.75
CA GLY A 67 -15.96 11.18 7.31
C GLY A 67 -16.74 12.37 6.73
N ARG A 68 -16.82 12.44 5.40
CA ARG A 68 -17.68 13.33 4.62
C ARG A 68 -18.37 12.55 3.52
#